data_AF-Q2Y984-F1
#
_entry.id   AF-Q2Y984-F1
#
_cell.length_a   1.000
_cell.length_b   1.000
_cell.length_c   1.000
_cell.angle_alpha   90.00
_cell.angle_beta   90.00
_cell.angle_gamma   90.00
#
_symmetry.space_group_name_H-M   'P 1'
#
loop_
_entity.id
_entity.type
_entity.pdbx_description
1 polymer ?
#
loop_
_entity_poly.entity_id
_entity_poly.type
_entity_poly.pdbx_seq_one_letter_code
_entity_poly.pdbx_strand_id
1 'polypeptide(L)'
;MLRPVHAGYELVCVSAIEAQDAEARLQNLRHCGFPIERMIATDNAEIDDSPKAAALRELQPVVFVDDFLPYLRRIPDNIHAALILREQNGSPNVGANLVWAHSRHADLADFTLWWLNR
;
A
#
# COMPACT_ATOMS: atom_id res chain seq x y z
N MET A 1 -2.17 -8.99 16.83
CA MET A 1 -1.50 -9.64 15.68
C MET A 1 -2.37 -9.44 14.45
N LEU A 2 -1.83 -8.96 13.33
CA LEU A 2 -2.62 -8.61 12.15
C LEU A 2 -3.16 -9.87 11.45
N ARG A 3 -4.45 -9.85 11.05
CA ARG A 3 -5.16 -10.98 10.45
C ARG A 3 -4.51 -11.55 9.18
N PRO A 4 -3.87 -10.76 8.27
CA PRO A 4 -3.24 -11.30 7.07
C PRO A 4 -2.08 -12.26 7.39
N VAL A 5 -1.27 -11.97 8.40
CA VAL A 5 -0.13 -12.84 8.78
C VAL A 5 -0.63 -14.22 9.23
N HIS A 6 -1.73 -14.27 9.99
CA HIS A 6 -2.35 -15.54 10.38
C HIS A 6 -2.92 -16.32 9.19
N ALA A 7 -3.30 -15.63 8.13
CA ALA A 7 -3.76 -16.24 6.89
C ALA A 7 -2.61 -16.64 5.94
N GLY A 8 -1.34 -16.49 6.37
CA GLY A 8 -0.16 -16.89 5.61
C GLY A 8 0.40 -15.82 4.68
N TYR A 9 -0.06 -14.56 4.78
CA TYR A 9 0.50 -13.47 3.99
C TYR A 9 1.75 -12.86 4.64
N GLU A 10 2.76 -12.61 3.82
CA GLU A 10 3.87 -11.71 4.16
C GLU A 10 3.42 -10.25 4.02
N LEU A 11 3.82 -9.41 4.97
CA LEU A 11 3.59 -7.96 4.91
C LEU A 11 4.89 -7.21 4.61
N VAL A 12 4.91 -6.54 3.46
CA VAL A 12 6.01 -5.70 3.01
C VAL A 12 5.55 -4.25 2.96
N CYS A 13 6.30 -3.34 3.58
CA CYS A 13 6.02 -1.91 3.47
C CYS A 13 6.78 -1.32 2.27
N VAL A 14 6.07 -0.61 1.40
CA VAL A 14 6.64 0.14 0.27
C VAL A 14 6.32 1.62 0.46
N SER A 15 7.33 2.48 0.55
CA SER A 15 7.17 3.89 0.89
C SER A 15 8.04 4.79 0.03
N ALA A 16 7.47 5.92 -0.41
CA ALA A 16 8.19 7.01 -1.05
C ALA A 16 8.90 7.86 0.03
N ILE A 17 9.99 7.34 0.55
CA ILE A 17 10.91 8.02 1.46
C ILE A 17 12.33 7.78 0.98
N GLU A 18 13.26 8.60 1.46
CA GLU A 18 14.69 8.43 1.22
C GLU A 18 15.19 7.11 1.81
N ALA A 19 16.09 6.43 1.11
CA ALA A 19 16.67 5.15 1.56
C ALA A 19 17.28 5.20 2.97
N GLN A 20 17.85 6.35 3.35
CA GLN A 20 18.43 6.57 4.69
C GLN A 20 17.40 6.49 5.84
N ASP A 21 16.13 6.77 5.55
CA ASP A 21 15.04 6.78 6.53
C ASP A 21 14.31 5.43 6.61
N ALA A 22 14.65 4.46 5.75
CA ALA A 22 13.99 3.16 5.64
C ALA A 22 14.03 2.37 6.95
N GLU A 23 15.20 2.29 7.59
CA GLU A 23 15.38 1.54 8.83
C GLU A 23 14.61 2.18 9.99
N ALA A 24 14.67 3.51 10.12
CA ALA A 24 13.91 4.23 11.13
C ALA A 24 12.39 4.04 10.93
N ARG A 25 11.92 4.06 9.67
CA ARG A 25 10.51 3.77 9.35
C ARG A 25 10.12 2.34 9.73
N LEU A 26 10.95 1.36 9.44
CA LEU A 26 10.70 -0.05 9.79
C LEU A 26 10.62 -0.23 11.31
N GLN A 27 11.52 0.40 12.06
CA GLN A 27 11.50 0.38 13.53
C GLN A 27 10.24 1.03 14.10
N ASN A 28 9.78 2.14 13.53
CA ASN A 28 8.54 2.80 13.94
C ASN A 28 7.32 1.89 13.72
N LEU A 29 7.24 1.21 12.56
CA LEU A 29 6.17 0.28 12.26
C LEU A 29 6.13 -0.88 13.26
N ARG A 30 7.31 -1.45 13.56
CA ARG A 30 7.44 -2.54 14.55
C ARG A 30 7.06 -2.08 15.97
N HIS A 31 7.49 -0.88 16.38
CA HIS A 31 7.10 -0.30 17.67
C HIS A 31 5.59 -0.08 17.77
N CYS A 32 4.93 0.27 16.67
CA CYS A 32 3.47 0.38 16.60
C CYS A 32 2.77 -0.99 16.54
N GLY A 33 3.50 -2.11 16.64
CA GLY A 33 2.94 -3.46 16.65
C GLY A 33 2.61 -4.02 15.27
N PHE A 34 3.08 -3.41 14.19
CA PHE A 34 2.95 -3.97 12.85
C PHE A 34 4.02 -5.05 12.63
N PRO A 35 3.64 -6.31 12.34
CA PRO A 35 4.56 -7.40 12.02
C PRO A 35 5.09 -7.26 10.59
N ILE A 36 5.77 -6.14 10.31
CA ILE A 36 6.39 -5.85 9.02
C ILE A 36 7.87 -6.19 9.16
N GLU A 37 8.32 -7.12 8.33
CA GLU A 37 9.70 -7.61 8.35
C GLU A 37 10.55 -6.93 7.29
N ARG A 38 9.94 -6.48 6.18
CA ARG A 38 10.61 -5.86 5.04
C ARG A 38 10.08 -4.47 4.72
N MET A 39 11.00 -3.56 4.43
CA MET A 39 10.74 -2.18 4.03
C MET A 39 11.46 -1.91 2.69
N ILE A 40 10.75 -1.32 1.73
CA ILE A 40 11.28 -0.87 0.45
C ILE A 40 11.06 0.64 0.35
N ALA A 41 12.15 1.39 0.42
CA ALA A 41 12.18 2.81 0.09
C ALA A 41 12.29 2.96 -1.43
N THR A 42 11.50 3.85 -2.02
CA THR A 42 11.45 4.03 -3.48
C THR A 42 11.95 5.39 -3.94
N ASP A 43 12.46 6.22 -3.03
CA ASP A 43 12.69 7.66 -3.22
C ASP A 43 11.46 8.37 -3.84
N ASN A 44 11.55 9.69 -4.02
CA ASN A 44 10.53 10.43 -4.76
C ASN A 44 10.83 10.32 -6.26
N ALA A 45 10.17 9.37 -6.94
CA ALA A 45 10.25 9.27 -8.41
C ALA A 45 9.54 10.44 -9.12
N GLU A 46 9.93 10.67 -10.38
CA GLU A 46 9.39 11.72 -11.25
C GLU A 46 7.87 11.60 -11.50
N ILE A 47 7.27 12.72 -11.93
CA ILE A 47 5.82 13.02 -11.95
C ILE A 47 4.96 12.01 -12.73
N ASP A 48 5.53 11.30 -13.71
CA ASP A 48 4.75 10.49 -14.65
C ASP A 48 4.42 9.08 -14.16
N ASP A 49 5.29 8.44 -13.36
CA ASP A 49 5.09 7.09 -12.83
C ASP A 49 5.00 7.07 -11.30
N SER A 50 4.17 6.17 -10.73
CA SER A 50 4.15 5.98 -9.29
C SER A 50 5.54 5.52 -8.81
N PRO A 51 6.14 6.17 -7.79
CA PRO A 51 7.44 5.76 -7.25
C PRO A 51 7.43 4.31 -6.78
N LYS A 52 6.26 3.79 -6.40
CA LYS A 52 6.08 2.42 -5.94
C LYS A 52 5.97 1.39 -7.06
N ALA A 53 5.68 1.82 -8.29
CA ALA A 53 5.44 0.90 -9.40
C ALA A 53 6.66 0.00 -9.71
N ALA A 54 7.88 0.53 -9.61
CA ALA A 54 9.09 -0.26 -9.82
C ALA A 54 9.23 -1.37 -8.76
N ALA A 55 9.11 -1.02 -7.47
CA ALA A 55 9.16 -1.97 -6.37
C ALA A 55 8.06 -3.06 -6.48
N LEU A 56 6.86 -2.68 -6.91
CA LEU A 56 5.76 -3.62 -7.07
C LEU A 56 5.94 -4.56 -8.26
N ARG A 57 6.58 -4.10 -9.35
CA ARG A 57 6.98 -4.98 -10.47
C ARG A 57 8.00 -6.02 -10.03
N GLU A 58 8.93 -5.68 -9.14
CA GLU A 58 9.90 -6.64 -8.62
C GLU A 58 9.27 -7.60 -7.59
N LEU A 59 8.48 -7.07 -6.66
CA LEU A 59 7.90 -7.85 -5.57
C LEU A 59 6.77 -8.79 -6.03
N GLN A 60 6.00 -8.42 -7.05
CA GLN A 60 4.84 -9.16 -7.54
C GLN A 60 3.84 -9.56 -6.42
N PRO A 61 3.40 -8.64 -5.54
CA PRO A 61 2.47 -8.99 -4.47
C PRO A 61 1.08 -9.32 -5.03
N VAL A 62 0.34 -10.19 -4.35
CA VAL A 62 -1.06 -10.49 -4.72
C VAL A 62 -1.98 -9.28 -4.53
N VAL A 63 -1.63 -8.36 -3.62
CA VAL A 63 -2.40 -7.16 -3.33
C VAL A 63 -1.47 -6.02 -2.89
N PHE A 64 -1.79 -4.82 -3.37
CA PHE A 64 -1.17 -3.56 -2.97
C PHE A 64 -2.23 -2.63 -2.39
N VAL A 65 -1.96 -2.06 -1.22
CA VAL A 65 -2.91 -1.22 -0.48
C VAL A 65 -2.26 0.13 -0.20
N ASP A 66 -2.93 1.22 -0.57
CA ASP A 66 -2.44 2.59 -0.35
C ASP A 66 -3.60 3.54 -0.03
N ASP A 67 -3.31 4.67 0.61
CA ASP A 67 -4.30 5.73 0.88
C ASP A 67 -4.18 6.92 -0.08
N PHE A 68 -3.24 6.87 -1.03
CA PHE A 68 -3.02 7.92 -2.02
C PHE A 68 -3.20 7.42 -3.46
N LEU A 69 -4.27 7.88 -4.12
CA LEU A 69 -4.68 7.43 -5.45
C LEU A 69 -3.59 7.52 -6.53
N PRO A 70 -2.74 8.57 -6.60
CA PRO A 70 -1.64 8.62 -7.55
C PRO A 70 -0.66 7.44 -7.46
N TYR A 71 -0.53 6.80 -6.30
CA TYR A 71 0.33 5.63 -6.16
C TYR A 71 -0.25 4.35 -6.77
N LEU A 72 -1.55 4.32 -7.09
CA LEU A 72 -2.20 3.23 -7.81
C LEU A 72 -2.06 3.33 -9.34
N ARG A 73 -1.40 4.37 -9.85
CA ARG A 73 -1.17 4.53 -11.28
C ARG A 73 -0.24 3.42 -11.81
N ARG A 74 -0.67 2.76 -12.89
CA ARG A 74 0.12 1.75 -13.65
C ARG A 74 0.64 0.60 -12.77
N ILE A 75 -0.14 0.23 -11.77
CA ILE A 75 0.03 -1.03 -11.05
C ILE A 75 -0.18 -2.18 -12.04
N PRO A 76 0.71 -3.18 -12.10
CA PRO A 76 0.53 -4.37 -12.93
C PRO A 76 -0.83 -5.05 -12.71
N ASP A 77 -1.48 -5.49 -13.79
CA ASP A 77 -2.84 -6.05 -13.77
C ASP A 77 -2.99 -7.32 -12.90
N ASN A 78 -1.88 -8.02 -12.63
CA ASN A 78 -1.85 -9.20 -11.77
C ASN A 78 -1.80 -8.86 -10.26
N ILE A 79 -1.71 -7.58 -9.90
CA ILE A 79 -1.68 -7.10 -8.52
C ILE A 79 -3.04 -6.45 -8.22
N HIS A 80 -3.73 -6.91 -7.17
CA HIS A 80 -4.96 -6.24 -6.75
C HIS A 80 -4.63 -4.86 -6.15
N ALA A 81 -5.12 -3.76 -6.73
CA ALA A 81 -4.93 -2.41 -6.19
C ALA A 81 -6.11 -2.02 -5.28
N ALA A 82 -5.87 -1.84 -3.99
CA ALA A 82 -6.86 -1.41 -3.01
C ALA A 82 -6.58 0.01 -2.51
N LEU A 83 -7.60 0.87 -2.51
CA LEU A 83 -7.53 2.25 -2.03
C LEU A 83 -8.21 2.39 -0.67
N ILE A 84 -7.49 2.95 0.30
CA ILE A 84 -8.07 3.37 1.58
C ILE A 84 -8.58 4.81 1.48
N LEU A 85 -9.87 4.99 1.69
CA LEU A 85 -10.56 6.28 1.71
C LEU A 85 -10.55 6.82 3.14
N ARG A 86 -9.46 7.50 3.53
CA ARG A 86 -9.41 8.18 4.84
C ARG A 86 -10.47 9.28 4.91
N GLU A 87 -11.50 9.10 5.73
CA GLU A 87 -12.58 10.07 5.89
C GLU A 87 -12.51 10.83 7.21
N GLN A 88 -12.44 12.16 7.10
CA GLN A 88 -13.09 13.12 8.01
C GLN A 88 -13.16 14.54 7.40
N ASN A 89 -12.20 14.95 6.55
CA ASN A 89 -12.11 16.32 6.00
C ASN A 89 -11.99 16.38 4.45
N GLY A 90 -12.59 15.41 3.75
CA GLY A 90 -12.45 15.25 2.30
C GLY A 90 -11.21 14.43 1.91
N SER A 91 -11.32 13.69 0.82
CA SER A 91 -10.23 12.89 0.28
C SER A 91 -9.58 13.59 -0.90
N PRO A 92 -8.24 13.58 -1.05
CA PRO A 92 -7.60 13.98 -2.30
C PRO A 92 -7.90 12.97 -3.43
N ASN A 93 -8.44 11.79 -3.10
CA ASN A 93 -8.71 10.71 -4.03
C ASN A 93 -10.07 10.90 -4.70
N VAL A 94 -10.13 11.74 -5.73
CA VAL A 94 -11.35 12.07 -6.46
C VAL A 94 -11.13 12.02 -7.98
N GLY A 95 -12.23 12.06 -8.73
CA GLY A 95 -12.21 12.18 -10.19
C GLY A 95 -12.11 10.84 -10.93
N ALA A 96 -11.85 10.94 -12.24
CA ALA A 96 -11.89 9.81 -13.17
C ALA A 96 -10.86 8.70 -12.87
N ASN A 97 -9.76 9.05 -12.18
CA ASN A 97 -8.66 8.14 -11.87
C ASN A 97 -9.01 7.10 -10.80
N LEU A 98 -10.16 7.22 -10.12
CA LEU A 98 -10.64 6.21 -9.17
C LEU A 98 -10.77 4.81 -9.80
N VAL A 99 -10.87 4.73 -11.13
CA VAL A 99 -10.86 3.47 -11.88
C VAL A 99 -9.57 2.65 -11.68
N TRP A 100 -8.46 3.27 -11.26
CA TRP A 100 -7.21 2.56 -10.94
C TRP A 100 -7.32 1.68 -9.68
N ALA A 101 -8.30 1.93 -8.82
CA ALA A 101 -8.54 1.11 -7.64
C ALA A 101 -9.50 -0.04 -7.97
N HIS A 102 -9.02 -1.28 -7.82
CA HIS A 102 -9.84 -2.49 -7.98
C HIS A 102 -10.81 -2.67 -6.80
N SER A 103 -10.46 -2.15 -5.62
CA SER A 103 -11.39 -2.04 -4.48
C SER A 103 -11.10 -0.79 -3.64
N ARG A 104 -12.09 -0.40 -2.84
CA ARG A 104 -12.10 0.82 -2.02
C ARG A 104 -12.63 0.49 -0.63
N HIS A 105 -11.96 0.98 0.41
CA HIS A 105 -12.22 0.61 1.80
C HIS A 105 -12.08 1.81 2.72
N ALA A 106 -12.84 1.84 3.82
CA ALA A 106 -12.77 2.95 4.77
C ALA A 106 -11.43 2.99 5.54
N ASP A 107 -10.91 1.82 5.88
CA ASP A 107 -9.64 1.66 6.57
C ASP A 107 -8.98 0.31 6.24
N LEU A 108 -7.77 0.11 6.76
CA LEU A 108 -7.01 -1.12 6.53
C LEU A 108 -7.69 -2.36 7.16
N ALA A 109 -8.48 -2.19 8.22
CA ALA A 109 -9.18 -3.29 8.89
C ALA A 109 -10.38 -3.77 8.07
N ASP A 110 -11.14 -2.86 7.45
CA ASP A 110 -12.21 -3.14 6.50
C ASP A 110 -11.65 -3.88 5.28
N PHE A 111 -10.59 -3.36 4.67
CA PHE A 111 -9.89 -4.04 3.56
C PHE A 111 -9.47 -5.46 3.95
N THR A 112 -8.80 -5.61 5.10
CA THR A 112 -8.30 -6.90 5.55
C THR A 112 -9.42 -7.91 5.76
N LEU A 113 -10.55 -7.48 6.33
CA LEU A 113 -11.70 -8.37 6.54
C LEU A 113 -12.29 -8.81 5.20
N TRP A 114 -12.46 -7.87 4.27
CA TRP A 114 -12.99 -8.17 2.95
C TRP A 114 -12.07 -9.11 2.18
N TRP A 115 -10.76 -8.82 2.11
CA TRP A 115 -9.78 -9.61 1.36
C TRP A 115 -9.73 -11.07 1.81
N LEU A 116 -9.78 -11.32 3.12
CA LEU A 116 -9.70 -12.66 3.69
C LEU A 116 -10.99 -13.48 3.56
N ASN A 117 -12.10 -12.86 3.17
CA ASN A 117 -13.41 -13.51 3.00
C ASN A 117 -13.80 -13.68 1.52
N ARG A 118 -12.90 -13.41 0.58
CA ARG A 118 -13.13 -13.57 -0.86
C ARG A 118 -12.97 -15.00 -1.33
#